data_AF-A0A8J8H4T6-F1
#
_entry.id   AF-A0A8J8H4T6-F1
#
_cell.length_a   1.000
_cell.length_b   1.000
_cell.length_c   1.000
_cell.angle_alpha   90.00
_cell.angle_beta   90.00
_cell.angle_gamma   90.00
#
_symmetry.space_group_name_H-M   'P 1'
#
loop_
_entity.id
_entity.type
_entity.pdbx_description
1 polymer ?
#
loop_
_entity_poly.entity_id
_entity_poly.type
_entity_poly.pdbx_seq_one_letter_code
_entity_poly.pdbx_strand_id
1 'polypeptide(L)'
;MQYSAVLNGRLSYLVFGGAAVWLNKQVRRQAMIAVFVVVALLADLVRVMPAYAEEQLPADRVLVVTAWQQGGAQVRSAAEAALLGSDDAVRAFLTDGWSHAQRLDQRDALVSVIRDGGPALRAKAQAALDADAGGDQNAVAAFLETGWQGPSAIDARVSVNQLMSAGGDQVKQAAQAVLDSGDTQALLRFLESGWQTQWNTDQRLRINQAVATGGPYVRAAGQQALDAGTPEALEAFLSYGWAVASARDDEIATLQDLLGQAQAAGALAAQETANATGEADRARDAAAAARRSAEEAAQATAAARDNMAEAKAQAKRAAAAAQKAADAAQVAVEAAAAATRAARAASTAAARAAQLATKASRKATDA
;
A
#
# COMPACT_ATOMS: atom_id res chain seq x y z
N MET A 1 -2.29 -32.27 2.22
CA MET A 1 -1.50 -31.09 1.81
C MET A 1 -2.39 -30.23 0.93
N GLN A 2 -2.54 -28.92 1.07
CA GLN A 2 -2.24 -27.91 2.09
C GLN A 2 -2.87 -26.63 1.48
N TYR A 3 -3.63 -25.88 2.28
CA TYR A 3 -3.94 -24.45 2.16
C TYR A 3 -4.38 -23.87 0.80
N SER A 4 -5.70 -23.63 0.67
CA SER A 4 -6.23 -22.46 -0.05
C SER A 4 -7.04 -21.63 0.95
N ALA A 5 -6.40 -20.60 1.51
CA ALA A 5 -7.07 -19.55 2.28
C ALA A 5 -7.07 -18.28 1.44
N VAL A 6 -8.21 -18.02 0.78
CA VAL A 6 -8.50 -16.77 0.10
C VAL A 6 -8.79 -15.72 1.18
N LEU A 7 -7.79 -14.91 1.51
CA LEU A 7 -7.95 -13.73 2.37
C LEU A 7 -8.54 -12.59 1.52
N ASN A 8 -9.88 -12.54 1.49
CA ASN A 8 -10.64 -11.36 1.09
C ASN A 8 -10.51 -10.29 2.20
N GLY A 9 -9.40 -9.55 2.18
CA GLY A 9 -9.21 -8.37 3.01
C GLY A 9 -9.89 -7.15 2.37
N ARG A 10 -11.12 -6.85 2.79
CA ARG A 10 -11.80 -5.57 2.48
C ARG A 10 -10.96 -4.43 3.09
N LEU A 11 -10.17 -3.76 2.26
CA LEU A 11 -9.58 -2.45 2.56
C LEU A 11 -10.73 -1.46 2.76
N SER A 12 -11.09 -1.26 4.03
CA SER A 12 -12.03 -0.22 4.43
C SER A 12 -11.26 1.10 4.43
N TYR A 13 -11.57 1.96 3.48
CA TYR A 13 -11.06 3.32 3.39
C TYR A 13 -11.42 4.07 4.69
N LEU A 14 -10.44 4.32 5.54
CA LEU A 14 -10.54 5.28 6.64
C LEU A 14 -10.44 6.68 6.03
N VAL A 15 -11.59 7.20 5.60
CA VAL A 15 -11.77 8.63 5.36
C VAL A 15 -11.64 9.31 6.72
N PHE A 16 -10.48 9.90 7.00
CA PHE A 16 -10.32 10.83 8.11
C PHE A 16 -11.19 12.07 7.80
N GLY A 17 -12.42 12.05 8.32
CA GLY A 17 -13.31 13.20 8.29
C GLY A 17 -12.68 14.36 9.06
N GLY A 18 -12.18 15.36 8.32
CA GLY A 18 -11.59 16.58 8.83
C GLY A 18 -12.60 17.51 9.49
N ALA A 19 -13.10 17.14 10.66
CA ALA A 19 -13.97 18.00 11.48
C ALA A 19 -13.24 18.70 12.64
N ALA A 20 -12.00 18.32 12.96
CA ALA A 20 -11.27 18.88 14.11
C ALA A 20 -10.65 20.28 13.84
N VAL A 21 -10.55 20.72 12.58
CA VAL A 21 -9.83 21.95 12.20
C VAL A 21 -10.70 23.22 12.32
N TRP A 22 -12.02 23.11 12.54
CA TRP A 22 -12.91 24.29 12.50
C TRP A 22 -13.25 24.90 13.87
N LEU A 23 -13.00 24.20 14.99
CA LEU A 23 -13.43 24.68 16.31
C LEU A 23 -12.44 25.64 17.00
N ASN A 24 -11.19 25.72 16.55
CA ASN A 24 -10.13 26.44 17.27
C ASN A 24 -9.99 27.94 16.91
N LYS A 25 -10.81 28.46 15.97
CA LYS A 25 -10.71 29.87 15.52
C LYS A 25 -11.78 30.81 16.10
N GLN A 26 -12.91 30.27 16.59
CA GLN A 26 -14.04 31.09 17.06
C GLN A 26 -14.08 31.32 18.57
N VAL A 27 -13.44 30.47 19.37
CA VAL A 27 -13.51 30.56 20.85
C VAL A 27 -12.45 31.49 21.45
N ARG A 28 -11.46 31.94 20.65
CA ARG A 28 -10.37 32.82 21.11
C ARG A 28 -10.67 34.32 21.15
N ARG A 29 -11.91 34.76 20.87
CA ARG A 29 -12.25 36.20 20.82
C ARG A 29 -12.89 36.78 22.08
N GLN A 30 -13.12 36.01 23.14
CA GLN A 30 -13.77 36.52 24.35
C GLN A 30 -12.98 36.18 25.63
N ALA A 31 -11.76 36.71 25.74
CA ALA A 31 -11.08 36.85 27.02
C ALA A 31 -9.89 37.79 26.86
N MET A 32 -10.12 39.09 27.10
CA MET A 32 -9.18 40.13 27.56
C MET A 32 -9.94 41.45 27.41
N ILE A 33 -10.06 42.28 28.44
CA ILE A 33 -9.16 43.42 28.61
C ILE A 33 -9.18 43.89 30.07
N ALA A 34 -7.96 44.17 30.53
CA ALA A 34 -7.58 44.77 31.79
C ALA A 34 -7.83 46.28 31.85
N VAL A 35 -7.90 46.75 33.09
CA VAL A 35 -7.81 48.12 33.62
C VAL A 35 -6.93 49.09 32.82
N PHE A 36 -7.46 50.30 32.54
CA PHE A 36 -6.68 51.55 32.50
C PHE A 36 -7.53 52.73 33.04
N VAL A 37 -6.95 53.43 34.02
CA VAL A 37 -7.39 54.67 34.67
C VAL A 37 -6.88 55.87 33.86
N VAL A 38 -7.63 56.98 33.75
CA VAL A 38 -7.15 58.39 33.91
C VAL A 38 -8.34 59.36 34.05
N VAL A 39 -8.18 60.26 35.02
CA VAL A 39 -8.99 61.40 35.47
C VAL A 39 -9.08 62.54 34.44
N ALA A 40 -10.24 63.19 34.32
CA ALA A 40 -10.32 64.62 34.00
C ALA A 40 -11.65 65.23 34.52
N LEU A 41 -11.54 66.01 35.58
CA LEU A 41 -12.57 66.89 36.13
C LEU A 41 -12.34 68.32 35.60
N LEU A 42 -13.44 69.02 35.30
CA LEU A 42 -13.60 70.49 35.14
C LEU A 42 -13.19 71.15 33.81
N ALA A 43 -14.20 71.52 33.01
CA ALA A 43 -14.37 72.89 32.50
C ALA A 43 -15.79 73.08 31.98
N ASP A 44 -16.55 73.88 32.73
CA ASP A 44 -17.85 74.44 32.36
C ASP A 44 -17.61 75.59 31.36
N LEU A 45 -18.14 75.49 30.13
CA LEU A 45 -18.30 76.64 29.24
C LEU A 45 -19.48 76.44 28.29
N VAL A 46 -20.56 77.11 28.65
CA VAL A 46 -21.80 77.39 27.92
C VAL A 46 -21.66 77.32 26.39
N ARG A 47 -22.25 76.26 25.81
CA ARG A 47 -22.84 76.28 24.47
C ARG A 47 -24.23 75.66 24.58
N VAL A 48 -25.25 76.50 24.41
CA VAL A 48 -26.63 76.05 24.21
C VAL A 48 -26.67 75.34 22.86
N MET A 49 -26.48 74.03 22.86
CA MET A 49 -26.90 73.20 21.75
C MET A 49 -28.42 73.14 21.75
N PRO A 50 -29.11 73.16 20.58
CA PRO A 50 -30.51 72.81 20.56
C PRO A 50 -30.62 71.42 21.19
N ALA A 51 -31.52 71.28 22.16
CA ALA A 51 -31.87 69.99 22.71
C ALA A 51 -32.43 69.13 21.58
N TYR A 52 -31.57 68.35 20.92
CA TYR A 52 -31.98 67.00 20.59
C TYR A 52 -32.35 66.40 21.93
N ALA A 53 -33.60 65.98 22.08
CA ALA A 53 -33.89 64.97 23.07
C ALA A 53 -32.93 63.82 22.73
N GLU A 54 -31.84 63.72 23.46
CA GLU A 54 -31.13 62.46 23.64
C GLU A 54 -32.19 61.62 24.33
N GLU A 55 -33.05 61.00 23.52
CA GLU A 55 -34.00 60.03 23.98
C GLU A 55 -33.13 58.91 24.51
N GLN A 56 -32.90 58.98 25.82
CA GLN A 56 -32.08 58.06 26.57
C GLN A 56 -32.69 56.71 26.28
N LEU A 57 -32.07 55.97 25.34
CA LEU A 57 -32.55 54.66 24.95
C LEU A 57 -32.74 53.91 26.27
N PRO A 58 -33.95 53.44 26.57
CA PRO A 58 -34.18 52.73 27.82
C PRO A 58 -33.08 51.68 27.96
N ALA A 59 -32.39 51.64 29.11
CA ALA A 59 -31.23 50.77 29.32
C ALA A 59 -31.51 49.31 28.88
N ASP A 60 -32.77 48.90 29.02
CA ASP A 60 -33.35 47.66 28.52
C ASP A 60 -33.13 47.42 27.02
N ARG A 61 -33.38 48.41 26.14
CA ARG A 61 -33.19 48.27 24.69
C ARG A 61 -31.70 48.07 24.33
N VAL A 62 -30.79 48.69 25.07
CA VAL A 62 -29.34 48.48 24.89
C VAL A 62 -28.94 47.03 25.23
N LEU A 63 -29.54 46.44 26.27
CA LEU A 63 -29.33 45.03 26.62
C LEU A 63 -29.86 44.09 25.53
N VAL A 64 -31.04 44.38 24.96
CA VAL A 64 -31.60 43.55 23.87
C VAL A 64 -30.75 43.65 22.59
N VAL A 65 -30.24 44.83 22.23
CA VAL A 65 -29.30 44.98 21.11
C VAL A 65 -28.02 44.16 21.36
N THR A 66 -27.52 44.15 22.59
CA THR A 66 -26.34 43.35 22.96
C THR A 66 -26.61 41.85 22.78
N ALA A 67 -27.77 41.38 23.25
CA ALA A 67 -28.21 40.00 23.05
C ALA A 67 -28.38 39.65 21.55
N TRP A 68 -28.92 40.57 20.74
CA TRP A 68 -29.02 40.39 19.28
C TRP A 68 -27.64 40.27 18.59
N GLN A 69 -26.65 41.06 19.03
CA GLN A 69 -25.32 41.07 18.45
C GLN A 69 -24.45 39.87 18.86
N GLN A 70 -24.61 39.40 20.10
CA GLN A 70 -23.73 38.38 20.70
C GLN A 70 -24.38 37.01 20.87
N GLY A 71 -25.70 36.94 20.81
CA GLY A 71 -26.48 35.71 20.97
C GLY A 71 -26.32 34.74 19.80
N GLY A 72 -26.69 33.48 20.06
CA GLY A 72 -26.85 32.49 19.00
C GLY A 72 -28.08 32.79 18.12
N ALA A 73 -28.38 31.89 17.19
CA ALA A 73 -29.44 32.10 16.20
C ALA A 73 -30.81 32.35 16.86
N GLN A 74 -31.12 31.63 17.93
CA GLN A 74 -32.38 31.71 18.64
C GLN A 74 -32.45 32.99 19.49
N VAL A 75 -31.39 33.31 20.25
CA VAL A 75 -31.32 34.56 21.02
C VAL A 75 -31.41 35.78 20.10
N ARG A 76 -30.73 35.74 18.95
CA ARG A 76 -30.79 36.80 17.95
C ARG A 76 -32.20 36.98 17.39
N SER A 77 -32.85 35.89 16.98
CA SER A 77 -34.23 35.94 16.49
C SER A 77 -35.21 36.50 17.52
N ALA A 78 -35.11 36.05 18.78
CA ALA A 78 -35.97 36.52 19.86
C ALA A 78 -35.70 38.00 20.24
N ALA A 79 -34.43 38.42 20.25
CA ALA A 79 -34.05 39.81 20.50
C ALA A 79 -34.52 40.74 19.38
N GLU A 80 -34.44 40.30 18.12
CA GLU A 80 -34.95 41.06 16.96
C GLU A 80 -36.47 41.28 17.06
N ALA A 81 -37.21 40.22 17.37
CA ALA A 81 -38.66 40.31 17.58
C ALA A 81 -39.03 41.29 18.72
N ALA A 82 -38.25 41.29 19.81
CA ALA A 82 -38.44 42.22 20.91
C ALA A 82 -38.12 43.68 20.53
N LEU A 83 -37.03 43.92 19.77
CA LEU A 83 -36.64 45.26 19.31
C LEU A 83 -37.65 45.88 18.34
N LEU A 84 -38.27 45.06 17.48
CA LEU A 84 -39.34 45.48 16.57
C LEU A 84 -40.70 45.63 17.26
N GLY A 85 -40.81 45.25 18.53
CA GLY A 85 -42.03 45.30 19.33
C GLY A 85 -42.16 46.52 20.26
N SER A 86 -43.13 46.45 21.18
CA SER A 86 -43.36 47.46 22.21
C SER A 86 -42.32 47.38 23.34
N ASP A 87 -42.28 48.38 24.22
CA ASP A 87 -41.44 48.33 25.42
C ASP A 87 -41.82 47.17 26.37
N ASP A 88 -43.08 46.71 26.34
CA ASP A 88 -43.49 45.50 27.06
C ASP A 88 -42.89 44.23 26.42
N ALA A 89 -42.70 44.19 25.10
CA ALA A 89 -42.02 43.09 24.42
C ALA A 89 -40.52 43.05 24.77
N VAL A 90 -39.88 44.22 24.85
CA VAL A 90 -38.51 44.37 25.36
C VAL A 90 -38.40 43.85 26.79
N ARG A 91 -39.31 44.26 27.67
CA ARG A 91 -39.33 43.80 29.08
C ARG A 91 -39.58 42.29 29.16
N ALA A 92 -40.52 41.75 28.40
CA ALA A 92 -40.81 40.31 28.38
C ALA A 92 -39.61 39.47 27.89
N PHE A 93 -38.87 39.96 26.90
CA PHE A 93 -37.63 39.32 26.47
C PHE A 93 -36.56 39.33 27.57
N LEU A 94 -36.36 40.46 28.24
CA LEU A 94 -35.37 40.56 29.31
C LEU A 94 -35.75 39.74 30.55
N THR A 95 -37.04 39.63 30.86
CA THR A 95 -37.53 38.82 32.00
C THR A 95 -37.34 37.32 31.75
N ASP A 96 -37.81 36.81 30.60
CA ASP A 96 -37.83 35.35 30.35
C ASP A 96 -37.32 34.96 28.96
N GLY A 97 -37.62 35.76 27.94
CA GLY A 97 -37.39 35.41 26.54
C GLY A 97 -35.93 35.16 26.17
N TRP A 98 -34.98 35.92 26.74
CA TRP A 98 -33.55 35.70 26.56
C TRP A 98 -33.16 34.31 27.07
N SER A 99 -33.48 34.00 28.33
CA SER A 99 -33.10 32.71 28.91
C SER A 99 -33.69 31.53 28.12
N HIS A 100 -34.93 31.66 27.62
CA HIS A 100 -35.57 30.65 26.79
C HIS A 100 -34.84 30.46 25.46
N ALA A 101 -34.56 31.55 24.75
CA ALA A 101 -33.86 31.49 23.48
C ALA A 101 -32.43 30.97 23.64
N GLN A 102 -31.74 31.33 24.73
CA GLN A 102 -30.40 30.81 25.03
C GLN A 102 -30.41 29.30 25.25
N ARG A 103 -31.43 28.75 25.91
CA ARG A 103 -31.59 27.30 26.07
C ARG A 103 -31.78 26.59 24.72
N LEU A 104 -32.51 27.20 23.79
CA LEU A 104 -32.66 26.64 22.43
C LEU A 104 -31.31 26.63 21.69
N ASP A 105 -30.55 27.73 21.73
CA ASP A 105 -29.20 27.78 21.15
C ASP A 105 -28.25 26.72 21.76
N GLN A 106 -28.32 26.52 23.08
CA GLN A 106 -27.53 25.50 23.78
C GLN A 106 -27.94 24.07 23.38
N ARG A 107 -29.24 23.81 23.19
CA ARG A 107 -29.74 22.52 22.68
C ARG A 107 -29.25 22.25 21.25
N ASP A 108 -29.28 23.26 20.39
CA ASP A 108 -28.76 23.17 19.01
C ASP A 108 -27.24 22.87 19.00
N ALA A 109 -26.49 23.46 19.95
CA ALA A 109 -25.08 23.14 20.14
C ALA A 109 -24.86 21.67 20.55
N LEU A 110 -25.67 21.13 21.46
CA LEU A 110 -25.60 19.71 21.86
C LEU A 110 -25.94 18.76 20.71
N VAL A 111 -26.93 19.10 19.88
CA VAL A 111 -27.27 18.31 18.68
C VAL A 111 -26.06 18.23 17.75
N SER A 112 -25.30 19.32 17.59
CA SER A 112 -24.06 19.32 16.82
C SER A 112 -22.99 18.41 17.45
N VAL A 113 -22.84 18.43 18.77
CA VAL A 113 -21.95 17.51 19.51
C VAL A 113 -22.36 16.05 19.32
N ILE A 114 -23.66 15.74 19.33
CA ILE A 114 -24.16 14.37 19.10
C ILE A 114 -23.89 13.95 17.65
N ARG A 115 -23.98 14.86 16.69
CA ARG A 115 -23.66 14.53 15.29
C ARG A 115 -22.17 14.27 15.10
N ASP A 116 -21.32 15.15 15.62
CA ASP A 116 -19.91 15.21 15.23
C ASP A 116 -18.95 14.58 16.26
N GLY A 117 -19.38 14.40 17.51
CA GLY A 117 -18.54 13.92 18.63
C GLY A 117 -18.21 12.43 18.59
N GLY A 118 -17.28 11.97 19.42
CA GLY A 118 -17.00 10.54 19.59
C GLY A 118 -18.08 9.82 20.41
N PRO A 119 -18.06 8.47 20.48
CA PRO A 119 -19.09 7.68 21.16
C PRO A 119 -19.38 8.12 22.60
N ALA A 120 -18.34 8.40 23.41
CA ALA A 120 -18.53 8.84 24.79
C ALA A 120 -19.15 10.24 24.86
N LEU A 121 -18.71 11.15 23.98
CA LEU A 121 -19.23 12.50 23.90
C LEU A 121 -20.71 12.53 23.47
N ARG A 122 -21.06 11.72 22.46
CA ARG A 122 -22.45 11.53 22.01
C ARG A 122 -23.35 11.02 23.13
N ALA A 123 -22.91 9.97 23.83
CA ALA A 123 -23.69 9.39 24.92
C ALA A 123 -23.92 10.40 26.06
N LYS A 124 -22.89 11.16 26.45
CA LYS A 124 -23.01 12.15 27.52
C LYS A 124 -23.86 13.37 27.10
N ALA A 125 -23.75 13.81 25.85
CA ALA A 125 -24.59 14.86 25.30
C ALA A 125 -26.06 14.43 25.22
N GLN A 126 -26.35 13.19 24.79
CA GLN A 126 -27.71 12.66 24.77
C GLN A 126 -28.31 12.62 26.19
N ALA A 127 -27.55 12.16 27.18
CA ALA A 127 -28.01 12.13 28.57
C ALA A 127 -28.33 13.55 29.12
N ALA A 128 -27.59 14.57 28.67
CA ALA A 128 -27.89 15.97 29.04
C ALA A 128 -29.17 16.49 28.39
N LEU A 129 -29.47 16.12 27.13
CA LEU A 129 -30.76 16.43 26.49
C LEU A 129 -31.92 15.70 27.18
N ASP A 130 -31.73 14.43 27.55
CA ASP A 130 -32.76 13.64 28.22
C ASP A 130 -33.06 14.20 29.62
N ALA A 131 -32.05 14.65 30.35
CA ALA A 131 -32.21 15.30 31.64
C ALA A 131 -32.93 16.66 31.53
N ASP A 132 -32.61 17.47 30.52
CA ASP A 132 -33.31 18.72 30.23
C ASP A 132 -34.78 18.48 29.86
N ALA A 133 -35.06 17.46 29.04
CA ALA A 133 -36.44 17.04 28.75
C ALA A 133 -37.18 16.51 29.99
N GLY A 134 -36.44 15.94 30.96
CA GLY A 134 -36.95 15.47 32.25
C GLY A 134 -37.14 16.56 33.31
N GLY A 135 -36.80 17.82 33.00
CA GLY A 135 -37.01 18.98 33.87
C GLY A 135 -35.76 19.60 34.50
N ASP A 136 -34.56 19.03 34.27
CA ASP A 136 -33.30 19.65 34.70
C ASP A 136 -32.80 20.67 33.67
N GLN A 137 -33.32 21.90 33.77
CA GLN A 137 -33.03 22.99 32.82
C GLN A 137 -31.55 23.42 32.77
N ASN A 138 -30.72 22.97 33.74
CA ASN A 138 -29.30 23.28 33.78
C ASN A 138 -28.42 22.18 33.16
N ALA A 139 -28.98 21.00 32.83
CA ALA A 139 -28.22 19.86 32.36
C ALA A 139 -27.42 20.15 31.08
N VAL A 140 -28.03 20.85 30.12
CA VAL A 140 -27.37 21.24 28.86
C VAL A 140 -26.24 22.25 29.11
N ALA A 141 -26.49 23.27 29.92
CA ALA A 141 -25.49 24.29 30.24
C ALA A 141 -24.28 23.67 30.98
N ALA A 142 -24.54 22.80 31.96
CA ALA A 142 -23.49 22.09 32.70
C ALA A 142 -22.64 21.19 31.78
N PHE A 143 -23.26 20.54 30.80
CA PHE A 143 -22.53 19.78 29.79
C PHE A 143 -21.61 20.68 28.96
N LEU A 144 -22.13 21.79 28.44
CA LEU A 144 -21.38 22.71 27.57
C LEU A 144 -20.23 23.40 28.31
N GLU A 145 -20.39 23.66 29.61
CA GLU A 145 -19.36 24.32 30.41
C GLU A 145 -18.19 23.37 30.71
N THR A 146 -18.47 22.19 31.27
CA THR A 146 -17.42 21.26 31.72
C THR A 146 -17.73 19.78 31.47
N GLY A 147 -19.00 19.38 31.37
CA GLY A 147 -19.40 17.97 31.26
C GLY A 147 -18.91 17.24 30.01
N TRP A 148 -18.46 17.97 28.98
CA TRP A 148 -17.86 17.42 27.77
C TRP A 148 -16.40 16.94 27.95
N GLN A 149 -15.67 17.45 28.95
CA GLN A 149 -14.21 17.24 29.05
C GLN A 149 -13.83 15.78 29.30
N GLY A 150 -14.51 15.12 30.24
CA GLY A 150 -14.32 13.71 30.56
C GLY A 150 -14.56 12.77 29.37
N PRO A 151 -15.75 12.79 28.73
CA PRO A 151 -16.00 11.95 27.56
C PRO A 151 -15.11 12.29 26.36
N SER A 152 -14.74 13.57 26.15
CA SER A 152 -13.78 13.95 25.11
C SER A 152 -12.41 13.33 25.35
N ALA A 153 -11.94 13.26 26.60
CA ALA A 153 -10.70 12.58 26.94
C ALA A 153 -10.76 11.06 26.68
N ILE A 154 -11.90 10.42 26.97
CA ILE A 154 -12.12 8.99 26.67
C ILE A 154 -12.02 8.75 25.16
N ASP A 155 -12.77 9.52 24.37
CA ASP A 155 -12.77 9.37 22.91
C ASP A 155 -11.39 9.63 22.31
N ALA A 156 -10.67 10.67 22.77
CA ALA A 156 -9.31 10.96 22.32
C ALA A 156 -8.35 9.80 22.62
N ARG A 157 -8.40 9.21 23.82
CA ARG A 157 -7.58 8.02 24.16
C ARG A 157 -7.88 6.84 23.25
N VAL A 158 -9.14 6.59 22.94
CA VAL A 158 -9.54 5.52 22.03
C VAL A 158 -8.97 5.77 20.62
N SER A 159 -9.13 6.98 20.08
CA SER A 159 -8.58 7.34 18.77
C SER A 159 -7.06 7.23 18.71
N VAL A 160 -6.34 7.62 19.76
CA VAL A 160 -4.88 7.46 19.82
C VAL A 160 -4.48 5.98 19.85
N ASN A 161 -5.19 5.14 20.61
CA ASN A 161 -4.94 3.69 20.61
C ASN A 161 -5.21 3.05 19.23
N GLN A 162 -6.24 3.49 18.52
CA GLN A 162 -6.51 3.03 17.16
C GLN A 162 -5.38 3.42 16.20
N LEU A 163 -4.90 4.66 16.27
CA LEU A 163 -3.78 5.13 15.47
C LEU A 163 -2.48 4.40 15.81
N MET A 164 -2.22 4.13 17.09
CA MET A 164 -1.11 3.32 17.57
C MET A 164 -1.12 1.90 16.97
N SER A 165 -2.30 1.28 16.90
CA SER A 165 -2.47 -0.07 16.33
C SER A 165 -2.20 -0.10 14.82
N ALA A 166 -2.62 0.95 14.10
CA ALA A 166 -2.42 1.07 12.66
C ALA A 166 -1.01 1.56 12.27
N GLY A 167 -0.32 2.23 13.18
CA GLY A 167 0.99 2.85 12.96
C GLY A 167 2.16 1.87 12.95
N GLY A 168 3.29 2.33 12.39
CA GLY A 168 4.59 1.68 12.56
C GLY A 168 5.20 1.98 13.94
N ASP A 169 6.44 1.56 14.12
CA ASP A 169 7.10 1.62 15.43
C ASP A 169 7.29 3.04 15.95
N GLN A 170 7.58 4.00 15.06
CA GLN A 170 7.73 5.42 15.45
C GLN A 170 6.39 6.01 15.88
N VAL A 171 5.30 5.75 15.12
CA VAL A 171 3.95 6.18 15.51
C VAL A 171 3.54 5.54 16.84
N LYS A 172 3.86 4.26 17.05
CA LYS A 172 3.56 3.55 18.30
C LYS A 172 4.23 4.19 19.50
N GLN A 173 5.53 4.49 19.40
CA GLN A 173 6.28 5.13 20.48
C GLN A 173 5.70 6.52 20.80
N ALA A 174 5.42 7.33 19.78
CA ALA A 174 4.85 8.65 19.98
C ALA A 174 3.43 8.61 20.56
N ALA A 175 2.60 7.68 20.09
CA ALA A 175 1.25 7.46 20.63
C ALA A 175 1.29 7.02 22.10
N GLN A 176 2.19 6.10 22.45
CA GLN A 176 2.37 5.65 23.82
C GLN A 176 2.78 6.82 24.73
N ALA A 177 3.74 7.64 24.30
CA ALA A 177 4.19 8.79 25.07
C ALA A 177 3.05 9.78 25.40
N VAL A 178 2.15 10.05 24.44
CA VAL A 178 1.00 10.93 24.71
C VAL A 178 -0.07 10.26 25.56
N LEU A 179 -0.26 8.94 25.46
CA LEU A 179 -1.16 8.18 26.34
C LEU A 179 -0.69 8.21 27.79
N ASP A 180 0.62 8.03 28.00
CA ASP A 180 1.28 8.02 29.31
C ASP A 180 1.29 9.39 29.98
N SER A 181 1.32 10.47 29.19
CA SER A 181 1.27 11.84 29.72
C SER A 181 -0.01 12.14 30.50
N GLY A 182 -1.10 11.43 30.18
CA GLY A 182 -2.42 11.68 30.72
C GLY A 182 -3.07 13.02 30.30
N ASP A 183 -2.38 13.86 29.53
CA ASP A 183 -2.86 15.17 29.08
C ASP A 183 -3.78 15.04 27.87
N THR A 184 -5.06 15.34 28.06
CA THR A 184 -6.07 15.36 26.98
C THR A 184 -5.67 16.30 25.83
N GLN A 185 -5.04 17.44 26.13
CA GLN A 185 -4.60 18.37 25.10
C GLN A 185 -3.42 17.80 24.29
N ALA A 186 -2.55 17.01 24.91
CA ALA A 186 -1.49 16.29 24.20
C ALA A 186 -2.07 15.23 23.25
N LEU A 187 -3.10 14.48 23.69
CA LEU A 187 -3.81 13.52 22.83
C LEU A 187 -4.43 14.20 21.61
N LEU A 188 -5.13 15.32 21.81
CA LEU A 188 -5.78 16.06 20.72
C LEU A 188 -4.77 16.64 19.73
N ARG A 189 -3.69 17.27 20.22
CA ARG A 189 -2.60 17.77 19.34
C ARG A 189 -1.95 16.63 18.56
N PHE A 190 -1.77 15.46 19.19
CA PHE A 190 -1.23 14.29 18.52
C PHE A 190 -2.15 13.82 17.39
N LEU A 191 -3.45 13.69 17.63
CA LEU A 191 -4.45 13.29 16.63
C LEU A 191 -4.56 14.30 15.48
N GLU A 192 -4.41 15.59 15.76
CA GLU A 192 -4.46 16.65 14.75
C GLU A 192 -3.24 16.62 13.81
N SER A 193 -2.03 16.61 14.38
CA SER A 193 -0.80 16.78 13.58
C SER A 193 0.46 16.08 14.11
N GLY A 194 0.42 15.51 15.31
CA GLY A 194 1.62 14.94 15.94
C GLY A 194 2.06 13.59 15.36
N TRP A 195 1.16 12.84 14.73
CA TRP A 195 1.45 11.50 14.21
C TRP A 195 2.15 11.51 12.84
N GLN A 196 1.89 12.53 12.00
CA GLN A 196 2.27 12.57 10.58
C GLN A 196 3.78 12.43 10.37
N THR A 197 4.58 13.10 11.21
CA THR A 197 6.05 13.05 11.10
C THR A 197 6.58 11.63 11.37
N GLN A 198 6.01 10.97 12.38
CA GLN A 198 6.41 9.62 12.75
C GLN A 198 5.94 8.61 11.70
N TRP A 199 4.74 8.79 11.16
CA TRP A 199 4.22 7.98 10.06
C TRP A 199 5.12 8.05 8.83
N ASN A 200 5.56 9.27 8.44
CA ASN A 200 6.48 9.45 7.32
C ASN A 200 7.82 8.73 7.58
N THR A 201 8.33 8.84 8.81
CA THR A 201 9.56 8.13 9.22
C THR A 201 9.40 6.61 9.10
N ASP A 202 8.29 6.06 9.59
CA ASP A 202 7.96 4.63 9.44
C ASP A 202 7.92 4.21 7.96
N GLN A 203 7.28 5.00 7.08
CA GLN A 203 7.23 4.70 5.64
C GLN A 203 8.63 4.72 5.02
N ARG A 204 9.46 5.73 5.33
CA ARG A 204 10.85 5.79 4.85
C ARG A 204 11.65 4.57 5.29
N LEU A 205 11.47 4.10 6.52
CA LEU A 205 12.14 2.89 7.01
C LEU A 205 11.71 1.64 6.22
N ARG A 206 10.40 1.46 5.99
CA ARG A 206 9.88 0.36 5.17
C ARG A 206 10.43 0.38 3.75
N ILE A 207 10.53 1.56 3.14
CA ILE A 207 11.07 1.71 1.78
C ILE A 207 12.57 1.42 1.77
N ASN A 208 13.33 1.92 2.74
CA ASN A 208 14.76 1.59 2.85
C ASN A 208 14.99 0.08 2.98
N GLN A 209 14.14 -0.62 3.74
CA GLN A 209 14.21 -2.08 3.82
C GLN A 209 13.93 -2.74 2.47
N ALA A 210 12.90 -2.27 1.74
CA ALA A 210 12.58 -2.77 0.40
C ALA A 210 13.71 -2.49 -0.61
N VAL A 211 14.37 -1.34 -0.53
CA VAL A 211 15.55 -1.01 -1.35
C VAL A 211 16.73 -1.93 -1.01
N ALA A 212 16.98 -2.18 0.28
CA ALA A 212 18.11 -3.01 0.70
C ALA A 212 17.99 -4.46 0.20
N THR A 213 16.79 -5.03 0.20
CA THR A 213 16.55 -6.44 -0.16
C THR A 213 16.03 -6.65 -1.59
N GLY A 214 15.48 -5.61 -2.21
CA GLY A 214 14.87 -5.67 -3.54
C GLY A 214 15.88 -5.80 -4.68
N GLY A 215 15.38 -6.21 -5.85
CA GLY A 215 16.14 -6.23 -7.09
C GLY A 215 16.34 -4.82 -7.69
N PRO A 216 17.00 -4.73 -8.86
CA PRO A 216 17.33 -3.45 -9.50
C PRO A 216 16.13 -2.51 -9.69
N TYR A 217 14.96 -3.02 -10.09
CA TYR A 217 13.78 -2.20 -10.32
C TYR A 217 13.16 -1.74 -9.00
N VAL A 218 13.05 -2.61 -8.00
CA VAL A 218 12.58 -2.21 -6.65
C VAL A 218 13.51 -1.16 -6.04
N ARG A 219 14.82 -1.31 -6.19
CA ARG A 219 15.82 -0.34 -5.72
C ARG A 219 15.63 1.02 -6.38
N ALA A 220 15.50 1.06 -7.70
CA ALA A 220 15.33 2.31 -8.45
C ALA A 220 14.01 3.02 -8.06
N ALA A 221 12.90 2.28 -8.04
CA ALA A 221 11.59 2.83 -7.69
C ALA A 221 11.53 3.29 -6.22
N GLY A 222 12.12 2.52 -5.30
CA GLY A 222 12.19 2.88 -3.89
C GLY A 222 13.07 4.11 -3.64
N GLN A 223 14.22 4.20 -4.32
CA GLN A 223 15.08 5.38 -4.23
C GLN A 223 14.37 6.63 -4.76
N GLN A 224 13.67 6.53 -5.89
CA GLN A 224 12.88 7.62 -6.43
C GLN A 224 11.82 8.13 -5.42
N ALA A 225 11.16 7.22 -4.71
CA ALA A 225 10.20 7.59 -3.67
C ALA A 225 10.87 8.28 -2.47
N LEU A 226 12.04 7.78 -2.04
CA LEU A 226 12.82 8.37 -0.94
C LEU A 226 13.36 9.76 -1.28
N ASP A 227 13.79 9.96 -2.52
CA ASP A 227 14.33 11.22 -3.05
C ASP A 227 13.23 12.27 -3.17
N ALA A 228 12.04 11.88 -3.63
CA ALA A 228 10.88 12.76 -3.65
C ALA A 228 10.49 13.21 -2.23
N GLY A 229 10.57 12.30 -1.25
CA GLY A 229 10.42 12.61 0.17
C GLY A 229 9.01 13.07 0.61
N THR A 230 8.04 13.11 -0.30
CA THR A 230 6.66 13.50 0.02
C THR A 230 5.85 12.31 0.52
N PRO A 231 4.88 12.50 1.44
CA PRO A 231 4.01 11.42 1.92
C PRO A 231 3.33 10.65 0.76
N GLU A 232 2.92 11.35 -0.29
CA GLU A 232 2.24 10.78 -1.45
C GLU A 232 3.18 9.86 -2.24
N ALA A 233 4.46 10.23 -2.40
CA ALA A 233 5.44 9.41 -3.12
C ALA A 233 5.80 8.14 -2.34
N LEU A 234 5.96 8.26 -1.02
CA LEU A 234 6.25 7.12 -0.15
C LEU A 234 5.07 6.13 -0.14
N GLU A 235 3.84 6.65 -0.01
CA GLU A 235 2.64 5.82 -0.05
C GLU A 235 2.46 5.17 -1.42
N ALA A 236 2.56 5.92 -2.52
CA ALA A 236 2.41 5.37 -3.88
C ALA A 236 3.36 4.19 -4.16
N PHE A 237 4.61 4.28 -3.70
CA PHE A 237 5.54 3.15 -3.78
C PHE A 237 5.08 1.97 -2.93
N LEU A 238 4.71 2.18 -1.67
CA LEU A 238 4.32 1.09 -0.77
C LEU A 238 2.98 0.45 -1.15
N SER A 239 2.02 1.21 -1.69
CA SER A 239 0.71 0.68 -2.09
C SER A 239 0.78 -0.09 -3.41
N TYR A 240 1.55 0.39 -4.39
CA TYR A 240 1.57 -0.19 -5.75
C TYR A 240 2.96 -0.31 -6.36
N GLY A 241 3.80 0.71 -6.22
CA GLY A 241 5.10 0.78 -6.90
C GLY A 241 6.03 -0.40 -6.59
N TRP A 242 6.04 -0.88 -5.34
CA TRP A 242 6.83 -2.03 -4.91
C TRP A 242 6.41 -3.30 -5.65
N ALA A 243 5.10 -3.58 -5.73
CA ALA A 243 4.59 -4.79 -6.37
C ALA A 243 4.88 -4.81 -7.88
N VAL A 244 4.72 -3.66 -8.54
CA VAL A 244 5.05 -3.51 -9.97
C VAL A 244 6.54 -3.72 -10.21
N ALA A 245 7.39 -3.06 -9.41
CA ALA A 245 8.83 -3.17 -9.54
C ALA A 245 9.34 -4.59 -9.23
N SER A 246 8.78 -5.24 -8.20
CA SER A 246 9.11 -6.63 -7.85
C SER A 246 8.71 -7.60 -8.95
N ALA A 247 7.52 -7.43 -9.54
CA ALA A 247 7.08 -8.25 -10.67
C ALA A 247 8.03 -8.12 -11.86
N ARG A 248 8.59 -6.91 -12.08
CA ARG A 248 9.59 -6.70 -13.14
C ARG A 248 10.93 -7.35 -12.82
N ASP A 249 11.39 -7.27 -11.58
CA ASP A 249 12.59 -7.98 -11.13
C ASP A 249 12.45 -9.50 -11.33
N ASP A 250 11.31 -10.09 -10.93
CA ASP A 250 11.02 -11.52 -11.07
C ASP A 250 10.94 -11.97 -12.53
N GLU A 251 10.36 -11.13 -13.39
CA GLU A 251 10.26 -11.37 -14.82
C GLU A 251 11.63 -11.44 -15.49
N ILE A 252 12.50 -10.48 -15.18
CA ILE A 252 13.86 -10.46 -15.72
C ILE A 252 14.68 -11.64 -15.20
N ALA A 253 14.55 -11.98 -13.92
CA ALA A 253 15.21 -13.16 -13.35
C ALA A 253 14.75 -14.45 -14.06
N THR A 254 13.45 -14.61 -14.29
CA THR A 254 12.87 -15.75 -15.00
C THR A 254 13.36 -15.83 -16.44
N LEU A 255 13.43 -14.68 -17.14
CA LEU A 255 13.90 -14.61 -18.51
C LEU A 255 15.39 -15.01 -18.61
N GLN A 256 16.22 -14.52 -17.67
CA GLN A 256 17.64 -14.87 -17.60
C GLN A 256 17.86 -16.36 -17.36
N ASP A 257 17.09 -16.97 -16.46
CA ASP A 257 17.15 -18.42 -16.22
C ASP A 257 16.74 -19.22 -17.46
N LEU A 258 15.63 -18.87 -18.11
CA LEU A 258 15.20 -19.52 -19.36
C LEU A 258 16.25 -19.41 -20.46
N LEU A 259 16.89 -18.24 -20.60
CA LEU A 259 17.96 -18.03 -21.56
C LEU A 259 19.19 -18.90 -21.24
N GLY A 260 19.59 -18.95 -19.97
CA GLY A 260 20.70 -19.80 -19.51
C GLY A 260 20.43 -21.29 -19.77
N GLN A 261 19.21 -21.76 -19.49
CA GLN A 261 18.81 -23.14 -19.79
C GLN A 261 18.77 -23.43 -21.29
N ALA A 262 18.29 -22.49 -22.11
CA ALA A 262 18.28 -22.64 -23.56
C ALA A 262 19.70 -22.73 -24.13
N GLN A 263 20.62 -21.89 -23.64
CA GLN A 263 22.04 -21.92 -24.01
C GLN A 263 22.70 -23.25 -23.62
N ALA A 264 22.48 -23.74 -22.39
CA ALA A 264 23.02 -25.01 -21.94
C ALA A 264 22.47 -26.20 -22.76
N ALA A 265 21.17 -26.20 -23.06
CA ALA A 265 20.56 -27.22 -23.91
C ALA A 265 21.10 -27.16 -25.36
N GLY A 266 21.34 -25.96 -25.88
CA GLY A 266 21.96 -25.75 -27.19
C GLY A 266 23.40 -26.26 -27.26
N ALA A 267 24.20 -26.02 -26.22
CA ALA A 267 25.56 -26.54 -26.11
C ALA A 267 25.59 -28.08 -26.06
N LEU A 268 24.69 -28.69 -25.28
CA LEU A 268 24.52 -30.14 -25.27
C LEU A 268 24.10 -30.68 -26.63
N ALA A 269 23.16 -30.01 -27.32
CA ALA A 269 22.74 -30.41 -28.65
C ALA A 269 23.92 -30.38 -29.64
N ALA A 270 24.74 -29.33 -29.63
CA ALA A 270 25.93 -29.23 -30.47
C ALA A 270 26.94 -30.34 -30.19
N GLN A 271 27.17 -30.66 -28.91
CA GLN A 271 28.04 -31.76 -28.49
C GLN A 271 27.52 -33.12 -28.99
N GLU A 272 26.24 -33.41 -28.80
CA GLU A 272 25.64 -34.66 -29.25
C GLU A 272 25.61 -34.78 -30.78
N THR A 273 25.43 -33.67 -31.50
CA THR A 273 25.58 -33.64 -32.95
C THR A 273 27.00 -34.01 -33.36
N ALA A 274 28.03 -33.44 -32.72
CA ALA A 274 29.42 -33.78 -33.02
C ALA A 274 29.72 -35.26 -32.73
N ASN A 275 29.20 -35.80 -31.61
CA ASN A 275 29.30 -37.23 -31.30
C ASN A 275 28.61 -38.09 -32.37
N ALA A 276 27.40 -37.71 -32.78
CA ALA A 276 26.64 -38.42 -33.81
C ALA A 276 27.38 -38.44 -35.15
N THR A 277 28.00 -37.33 -35.55
CA THR A 277 28.86 -37.25 -36.73
C THR A 277 30.06 -38.19 -36.60
N GLY A 278 30.77 -38.16 -35.46
CA GLY A 278 31.91 -39.04 -35.21
C GLY A 278 31.55 -40.53 -35.24
N GLU A 279 30.44 -40.94 -34.63
CA GLU A 279 29.97 -42.32 -34.68
C GLU A 279 29.50 -42.72 -36.09
N ALA A 280 28.88 -41.80 -36.83
CA ALA A 280 28.47 -42.06 -38.22
C ALA A 280 29.68 -42.29 -39.13
N ASP A 281 30.76 -41.53 -38.96
CA ASP A 281 31.99 -41.72 -39.72
C ASP A 281 32.67 -43.05 -39.36
N ARG A 282 32.75 -43.40 -38.06
CA ARG A 282 33.20 -44.75 -37.65
C ARG A 282 32.35 -45.87 -38.24
N ALA A 283 31.03 -45.70 -38.29
CA ALA A 283 30.13 -46.68 -38.88
C ALA A 283 30.38 -46.84 -40.40
N ARG A 284 30.66 -45.74 -41.11
CA ARG A 284 31.04 -45.77 -42.53
C ARG A 284 32.38 -46.49 -42.74
N ASP A 285 33.39 -46.19 -41.93
CA ASP A 285 34.70 -46.82 -42.01
C ASP A 285 34.63 -48.32 -41.73
N ALA A 286 33.90 -48.71 -40.67
CA ALA A 286 33.68 -50.12 -40.34
C ALA A 286 32.91 -50.85 -41.44
N ALA A 287 31.87 -50.24 -42.01
CA ALA A 287 31.14 -50.83 -43.13
C ALA A 287 32.02 -50.98 -44.39
N ALA A 288 32.91 -50.01 -44.67
CA ALA A 288 33.87 -50.11 -45.77
C ALA A 288 34.91 -51.22 -45.53
N ALA A 289 35.39 -51.37 -44.30
CA ALA A 289 36.28 -52.47 -43.92
C ALA A 289 35.59 -53.83 -44.05
N ALA A 290 34.33 -53.95 -43.61
CA ALA A 290 33.55 -55.17 -43.75
C ALA A 290 33.35 -55.56 -45.22
N ARG A 291 33.08 -54.60 -46.12
CA ARG A 291 32.99 -54.84 -47.57
C ARG A 291 34.29 -55.37 -48.15
N ARG A 292 35.42 -54.75 -47.82
CA ARG A 292 36.74 -55.22 -48.28
C ARG A 292 37.04 -56.65 -47.81
N SER A 293 36.80 -56.95 -46.53
CA SER A 293 36.98 -58.31 -46.00
C SER A 293 36.07 -59.34 -46.69
N ALA A 294 34.82 -58.96 -47.00
CA ALA A 294 33.89 -59.83 -47.72
C ALA A 294 34.34 -60.07 -49.18
N GLU A 295 34.86 -59.04 -49.86
CA GLU A 295 35.43 -59.15 -51.20
C GLU A 295 36.67 -60.06 -51.20
N GLU A 296 37.58 -59.91 -50.23
CA GLU A 296 38.74 -60.80 -50.05
C GLU A 296 38.30 -62.26 -49.84
N ALA A 297 37.28 -62.49 -49.00
CA ALA A 297 36.73 -63.82 -48.78
C ALA A 297 36.14 -64.43 -50.05
N ALA A 298 35.42 -63.64 -50.85
CA ALA A 298 34.86 -64.06 -52.13
C ALA A 298 35.96 -64.42 -53.15
N GLN A 299 37.01 -63.60 -53.25
CA GLN A 299 38.16 -63.85 -54.13
C GLN A 299 38.94 -65.13 -53.73
N ALA A 300 39.22 -65.31 -52.43
CA ALA A 300 39.88 -66.51 -51.92
C ALA A 300 39.06 -67.78 -52.21
N THR A 301 37.73 -67.68 -52.13
CA THR A 301 36.81 -68.77 -52.46
C THR A 301 36.85 -69.10 -53.97
N ALA A 302 36.85 -68.07 -54.83
CA ALA A 302 36.90 -68.25 -56.29
C ALA A 302 38.24 -68.81 -56.81
N ALA A 303 39.34 -68.56 -56.10
CA ALA A 303 40.69 -69.01 -56.47
C ALA A 303 40.96 -70.50 -56.17
N ALA A 304 40.05 -71.21 -55.50
CA ALA A 304 40.19 -72.64 -55.25
C ALA A 304 39.91 -73.45 -56.55
N ARG A 305 40.95 -73.93 -57.25
CA ARG A 305 40.84 -74.84 -58.42
C ARG A 305 41.89 -75.97 -58.43
N ASP A 306 41.52 -77.07 -59.09
CA ASP A 306 42.24 -78.25 -59.64
C ASP A 306 43.43 -78.93 -58.90
N ASN A 307 43.90 -78.43 -57.76
CA ASN A 307 44.90 -79.12 -56.91
C ASN A 307 44.44 -79.19 -55.44
N MET A 308 44.42 -80.40 -54.85
CA MET A 308 44.01 -80.67 -53.46
C MET A 308 44.78 -79.88 -52.39
N ALA A 309 46.10 -79.71 -52.56
CA ALA A 309 46.92 -78.99 -51.58
C ALA A 309 46.65 -77.47 -51.62
N GLU A 310 46.48 -76.94 -52.82
CA GLU A 310 46.20 -75.52 -53.06
C GLU A 310 44.75 -75.18 -52.69
N ALA A 311 43.79 -76.04 -53.01
CA ALA A 311 42.40 -75.95 -52.56
C ALA A 311 42.30 -75.93 -51.03
N LYS A 312 43.06 -76.77 -50.32
CA LYS A 312 43.09 -76.77 -48.84
C LYS A 312 43.70 -75.48 -48.28
N ALA A 313 44.73 -74.93 -48.92
CA ALA A 313 45.33 -73.66 -48.51
C ALA A 313 44.38 -72.47 -48.76
N GLN A 314 43.72 -72.43 -49.91
CA GLN A 314 42.74 -71.39 -50.24
C GLN A 314 41.48 -71.49 -49.38
N ALA A 315 41.01 -72.71 -49.08
CA ALA A 315 39.89 -72.91 -48.16
C ALA A 315 40.19 -72.37 -46.75
N LYS A 316 41.42 -72.56 -46.24
CA LYS A 316 41.86 -71.94 -44.98
C LYS A 316 41.89 -70.41 -45.05
N ARG A 317 42.36 -69.84 -46.16
CA ARG A 317 42.35 -68.37 -46.37
C ARG A 317 40.93 -67.83 -46.46
N ALA A 318 40.05 -68.50 -47.20
CA ALA A 318 38.64 -68.14 -47.32
C ALA A 318 37.93 -68.19 -45.96
N ALA A 319 38.16 -69.23 -45.15
CA ALA A 319 37.62 -69.32 -43.80
C ALA A 319 38.12 -68.18 -42.89
N ALA A 320 39.42 -67.86 -42.93
CA ALA A 320 39.99 -66.76 -42.15
C ALA A 320 39.47 -65.39 -42.62
N ALA A 321 39.31 -65.18 -43.93
CA ALA A 321 38.74 -63.96 -44.50
C ALA A 321 37.25 -63.81 -44.17
N ALA A 322 36.48 -64.92 -44.21
CA ALA A 322 35.08 -64.93 -43.80
C ALA A 322 34.91 -64.59 -42.31
N GLN A 323 35.78 -65.09 -41.43
CA GLN A 323 35.78 -64.71 -40.02
C GLN A 323 36.05 -63.21 -39.84
N LYS A 324 37.09 -62.67 -40.51
CA LYS A 324 37.38 -61.23 -40.48
C LYS A 324 36.21 -60.38 -41.01
N ALA A 325 35.51 -60.87 -42.04
CA ALA A 325 34.33 -60.21 -42.58
C ALA A 325 33.17 -60.20 -41.56
N ALA A 326 32.96 -61.31 -40.85
CA ALA A 326 31.95 -61.41 -39.78
C ALA A 326 32.28 -60.45 -38.62
N ASP A 327 33.54 -60.43 -38.15
CA ASP A 327 33.98 -59.54 -37.07
C ASP A 327 33.83 -58.06 -37.48
N ALA A 328 34.24 -57.71 -38.69
CA ALA A 328 34.09 -56.34 -39.22
C ALA A 328 32.62 -55.94 -39.40
N ALA A 329 31.76 -56.87 -39.82
CA ALA A 329 30.32 -56.63 -39.92
C ALA A 329 29.68 -56.38 -38.54
N GLN A 330 30.11 -57.12 -37.51
CA GLN A 330 29.66 -56.88 -36.13
C GLN A 330 30.04 -55.47 -35.65
N VAL A 331 31.30 -55.06 -35.85
CA VAL A 331 31.75 -53.69 -35.52
C VAL A 331 30.93 -52.64 -36.27
N ALA A 332 30.61 -52.88 -37.55
CA ALA A 332 29.79 -51.97 -38.34
C ALA A 332 28.36 -51.84 -37.80
N VAL A 333 27.74 -52.95 -37.35
CA VAL A 333 26.41 -52.95 -36.74
C VAL A 333 26.43 -52.20 -35.40
N GLU A 334 27.42 -52.43 -34.56
CA GLU A 334 27.58 -51.76 -33.27
C GLU A 334 27.80 -50.24 -33.45
N ALA A 335 28.65 -49.84 -34.39
CA ALA A 335 28.89 -48.45 -34.73
C ALA A 335 27.64 -47.77 -35.32
N ALA A 336 26.89 -48.43 -36.20
CA ALA A 336 25.63 -47.90 -36.73
C ALA A 336 24.56 -47.73 -35.63
N ALA A 337 24.51 -48.65 -34.67
CA ALA A 337 23.63 -48.54 -33.51
C ALA A 337 24.05 -47.38 -32.59
N ALA A 338 25.36 -47.18 -32.37
CA ALA A 338 25.90 -46.04 -31.63
C ALA A 338 25.56 -44.70 -32.30
N ALA A 339 25.77 -44.59 -33.62
CA ALA A 339 25.41 -43.42 -34.41
C ALA A 339 23.91 -43.09 -34.31
N THR A 340 23.05 -44.11 -34.38
CA THR A 340 21.60 -43.93 -34.24
C THR A 340 21.21 -43.43 -32.85
N ARG A 341 21.84 -43.94 -31.79
CA ARG A 341 21.61 -43.47 -30.40
C ARG A 341 22.06 -42.02 -30.23
N ALA A 342 23.26 -41.68 -30.70
CA ALA A 342 23.79 -40.32 -30.64
C ALA A 342 22.91 -39.33 -31.43
N ALA A 343 22.45 -39.70 -32.63
CA ALA A 343 21.54 -38.87 -33.42
C ALA A 343 20.20 -38.60 -32.71
N ARG A 344 19.64 -39.59 -32.02
CA ARG A 344 18.43 -39.41 -31.20
C ARG A 344 18.67 -38.51 -29.99
N ALA A 345 19.82 -38.66 -29.33
CA ALA A 345 20.22 -37.79 -28.22
C ALA A 345 20.35 -36.34 -28.69
N ALA A 346 21.02 -36.10 -29.82
CA ALA A 346 21.15 -34.80 -30.46
C ALA A 346 19.79 -34.18 -30.80
N SER A 347 18.89 -34.94 -31.44
CA SER A 347 17.55 -34.46 -31.78
C SER A 347 16.72 -34.10 -30.55
N THR A 348 16.83 -34.88 -29.47
CA THR A 348 16.11 -34.62 -28.21
C THR A 348 16.63 -33.36 -27.53
N ALA A 349 17.96 -33.20 -27.46
CA ALA A 349 18.60 -32.00 -26.90
C ALA A 349 18.23 -30.74 -27.71
N ALA A 350 18.27 -30.82 -29.05
CA ALA A 350 17.89 -29.73 -29.94
C ALA A 350 16.41 -29.33 -29.76
N ALA A 351 15.50 -30.31 -29.67
CA ALA A 351 14.09 -30.05 -29.41
C ALA A 351 13.90 -29.34 -28.05
N ARG A 352 14.60 -29.77 -27.01
CA ARG A 352 14.57 -29.12 -25.69
C ARG A 352 15.05 -27.67 -25.77
N ALA A 353 16.16 -27.42 -26.47
CA ALA A 353 16.69 -26.07 -26.66
C ALA A 353 15.68 -25.14 -27.37
N ALA A 354 15.04 -25.62 -28.45
CA ALA A 354 14.03 -24.86 -29.18
C ALA A 354 12.79 -24.54 -28.32
N GLN A 355 12.33 -25.49 -27.49
CA GLN A 355 11.21 -25.27 -26.58
C GLN A 355 11.54 -24.21 -25.52
N LEU A 356 12.74 -24.26 -24.93
CA LEU A 356 13.19 -23.27 -23.94
C LEU A 356 13.35 -21.87 -24.57
N ALA A 357 13.95 -21.78 -25.76
CA ALA A 357 14.04 -20.54 -26.50
C ALA A 357 12.66 -19.94 -26.80
N THR A 358 11.69 -20.78 -27.19
CA THR A 358 10.30 -20.33 -27.42
C THR A 358 9.66 -19.79 -26.14
N LYS A 359 9.87 -20.46 -24.99
CA LYS A 359 9.40 -19.97 -23.69
C LYS A 359 10.01 -18.62 -23.33
N ALA A 360 11.32 -18.47 -23.53
CA ALA A 360 12.02 -17.20 -23.31
C ALA A 360 11.45 -16.10 -24.20
N SER A 361 11.25 -16.35 -25.51
CA SER A 361 10.69 -15.37 -26.43
C SER A 361 9.26 -14.93 -26.06
N ARG A 362 8.40 -15.87 -25.62
CA ARG A 362 7.05 -15.52 -25.14
C ARG A 362 7.13 -14.65 -23.89
N LYS A 363 7.93 -15.06 -22.91
CA LYS A 363 8.12 -14.29 -21.68
C LYS A 363 8.66 -12.88 -21.95
N ALA A 364 9.55 -12.72 -22.93
CA ALA A 364 10.04 -11.41 -23.36
C ALA A 364 9.00 -10.56 -24.09
N THR A 365 8.02 -11.17 -24.76
CA THR A 365 6.93 -10.45 -25.45
C THR A 365 5.86 -9.99 -24.47
N ASP A 366 5.62 -10.76 -23.41
CA ASP A 366 4.67 -10.44 -22.34
C ASP A 366 5.18 -9.35 -21.38
N ALA A 367 6.47 -8.99 -21.47
CA ALA A 367 7.20 -8.11 -20.56
C ALA A 367 7.22 -6.63 -20.98
#